data_AF-A0AAN6N678-F1
#
_entry.id   AF-A0AAN6N678-F1
#
_cell.length_a   1.000
_cell.length_b   1.000
_cell.length_c   1.000
_cell.angle_alpha   90.00
_cell.angle_beta   90.00
_cell.angle_gamma   90.00
#
_symmetry.space_group_name_H-M   'P 1'
#
loop_
_entity.id
_entity.type
_entity.pdbx_description
1 polymer ?
#
loop_
_entity_poly.entity_id
_entity_poly.type
_entity_poly.pdbx_seq_one_letter_code
_entity_poly.pdbx_strand_id
1 'polypeptide(L)'
;MFDGARLWEFSNIAEQTASEMIAKARAVVSTLRRLASADPDDDGGHFEDDEGHRARLDEIHREYLILLEKQELLIRSGRFSRVVGSAIARMPRARKLEFADADFESLKEQKLMYPGDDVWGALYRFMLQPMTGYGAKKHELELPSYQCIINVTDAVRSAGALLNSIDINLSTVGYFGDLVPAPDIRREFSFGMQQLKEFAFTCDDSPNEQDADDLHEFLSACLDTPCLQQLRLDMRRGEAEAARIDMGQIMGSKSRHKLTYIFLGRVAMDLSKLVLFLERLPQSMGCIHQHDVRLLSGTWKEALDALRKKRPRVVLLSEPQGAECDDMSPKDYERIFGQDRSRYSSEAELYITNPMPSIPNPVQAVEDGLYTTN
;
A
#
# COMPACT_ATOMS: atom_id res chain seq x y z
N MET A 1 8.39 23.24 -8.23
CA MET A 1 7.96 24.51 -7.61
C MET A 1 6.51 24.30 -7.20
N PHE A 2 6.30 23.58 -6.09
CA PHE A 2 4.98 23.37 -5.53
C PHE A 2 4.76 24.52 -4.56
N ASP A 3 4.01 25.51 -5.02
CA ASP A 3 3.43 26.51 -4.15
C ASP A 3 2.37 25.78 -3.33
N GLY A 4 2.79 25.30 -2.16
CA GLY A 4 1.92 24.68 -1.17
C GLY A 4 1.00 25.76 -0.63
N ALA A 5 -0.04 26.07 -1.41
CA ALA A 5 -1.16 26.89 -0.98
C ALA A 5 -1.64 26.34 0.36
N ARG A 6 -1.51 27.19 1.36
CA ARG A 6 -1.70 26.86 2.76
C ARG A 6 -3.19 26.52 2.96
N LEU A 7 -3.48 25.24 3.15
CA LEU A 7 -4.83 24.67 3.34
C LEU A 7 -5.69 25.32 4.46
N TRP A 8 -5.14 26.22 5.27
CA TRP A 8 -5.92 27.03 6.21
C TRP A 8 -6.68 28.19 5.54
N GLU A 9 -6.37 28.56 4.30
CA GLU A 9 -7.08 29.60 3.52
C GLU A 9 -8.53 29.23 3.19
N PHE A 10 -8.94 27.97 3.36
CA PHE A 10 -10.35 27.53 3.19
C PHE A 10 -11.21 27.65 4.45
N SER A 11 -10.69 28.24 5.53
CA SER A 11 -11.47 28.53 6.73
C SER A 11 -11.38 30.04 6.99
N ASN A 12 -12.51 30.75 6.95
CA ASN A 12 -12.63 32.17 7.31
C ASN A 12 -12.35 32.40 8.81
N ILE A 13 -11.15 32.05 9.28
CA ILE A 13 -10.71 32.20 10.67
C ILE A 13 -9.93 33.51 10.74
N ALA A 14 -10.32 34.39 11.65
CA ALA A 14 -9.57 35.61 11.91
C ALA A 14 -8.14 35.29 12.36
N GLU A 15 -7.16 36.02 11.85
CA GLU A 15 -5.72 35.81 12.14
C GLU A 15 -5.41 35.78 13.64
N GLN A 16 -6.11 36.61 14.42
CA GLN A 16 -5.99 36.65 15.87
C GLN A 16 -6.47 35.35 16.53
N THR A 17 -7.62 34.81 16.10
CA THR A 17 -8.14 33.53 16.58
C THR A 17 -7.21 32.38 16.23
N ALA A 18 -6.65 32.38 15.01
CA ALA A 18 -5.67 31.37 14.61
C ALA A 18 -4.39 31.43 15.48
N SER A 19 -3.91 32.65 15.76
CA SER A 19 -2.73 32.87 16.60
C SER A 19 -2.93 32.40 18.05
N GLU A 20 -4.10 32.68 18.63
CA GLU A 20 -4.47 32.21 19.98
C GLU A 20 -4.57 30.68 20.04
N MET A 21 -5.17 30.04 19.03
CA MET A 21 -5.24 28.58 18.93
C MET A 21 -3.85 27.95 18.85
N ILE A 22 -2.94 28.52 18.04
CA ILE A 22 -1.55 28.05 17.92
C ILE A 22 -0.81 28.20 19.26
N ALA A 23 -0.98 29.31 19.97
CA ALA A 23 -0.34 29.55 21.26
C ALA A 23 -0.80 28.51 22.31
N LYS A 24 -2.11 28.27 22.42
CA LYS A 24 -2.68 27.25 23.31
C LYS A 24 -2.20 25.85 22.95
N ALA A 25 -2.19 25.50 21.67
CA ALA A 25 -1.71 24.19 21.21
C ALA A 25 -0.23 23.98 21.56
N ARG A 26 0.62 25.00 21.37
CA ARG A 26 2.04 24.94 21.75
C ARG A 26 2.23 24.75 23.25
N ALA A 27 1.43 25.42 24.08
CA ALA A 27 1.48 25.26 25.54
C ALA A 27 1.17 23.80 25.93
N VAL A 28 0.05 23.25 25.47
CA VAL A 28 -0.33 21.86 25.76
C VAL A 28 0.73 20.87 25.26
N VAL A 29 1.23 21.02 24.02
CA VAL A 29 2.29 20.14 23.48
C VAL A 29 3.57 20.23 24.31
N SER A 30 3.94 21.42 24.81
CA SER A 30 5.12 21.57 25.66
C SER A 30 4.97 20.84 26.99
N THR A 31 3.78 20.91 27.61
CA THR A 31 3.44 20.17 28.82
C THR A 31 3.48 18.66 28.57
N LEU A 32 2.87 18.17 27.48
CA LEU A 32 2.87 16.75 27.13
C LEU A 32 4.29 16.22 26.88
N ARG A 33 5.16 16.98 26.21
CA ARG A 33 6.57 16.60 26.02
C ARG A 33 7.31 16.51 27.35
N ARG A 34 7.10 17.48 28.24
CA ARG A 34 7.67 17.45 29.59
C ARG A 34 7.22 16.19 30.34
N LEU A 35 5.91 15.90 30.32
CA LEU A 35 5.34 14.70 30.94
C LEU A 35 5.93 13.40 30.38
N ALA A 36 6.16 13.33 29.07
CA ALA A 36 6.73 12.15 28.42
C ALA A 36 8.24 11.97 28.63
N SER A 37 8.96 13.03 29.02
CA SER A 37 10.42 13.03 29.22
C SER A 37 10.85 13.11 30.68
N ALA A 38 9.90 13.27 31.62
CA ALA A 38 10.19 13.31 33.04
C ALA A 38 10.64 11.93 33.53
N ASP A 39 11.80 11.87 34.19
CA ASP A 39 12.23 10.70 34.95
C ASP A 39 11.25 10.54 36.13
N PRO A 40 10.58 9.39 36.31
CA PRO A 40 9.62 9.20 37.41
C PRO A 40 10.23 9.40 38.80
N ASP A 41 11.57 9.40 38.92
CA ASP A 41 12.31 9.60 40.16
C ASP A 41 12.84 11.04 40.35
N ASP A 42 12.67 11.96 39.38
CA ASP A 42 13.06 13.36 39.50
C ASP A 42 11.87 14.23 39.95
N ASP A 43 11.87 14.61 41.23
CA ASP A 43 10.85 15.43 41.90
C ASP A 43 10.91 16.92 41.50
N GLY A 44 11.35 17.19 40.26
CA GLY A 44 11.61 18.49 39.67
C GLY A 44 10.33 19.29 39.41
N GLY A 45 9.79 19.91 40.45
CA GLY A 45 8.80 20.98 40.39
C GLY A 45 7.42 20.54 39.90
N HIS A 46 6.62 20.00 40.82
CA HIS A 46 5.18 19.74 40.62
C HIS A 46 4.44 21.05 40.28
N PHE A 47 4.08 21.25 39.01
CA PHE A 47 3.17 22.32 38.61
C PHE A 47 1.73 21.81 38.69
N GLU A 48 0.81 22.52 39.34
CA GLU A 48 -0.61 22.13 39.48
C GLU A 48 -1.29 21.80 38.13
N ASP A 49 -0.82 22.40 37.04
CA ASP A 49 -1.31 22.14 35.68
C ASP A 49 -0.97 20.72 35.19
N ASP A 50 0.14 20.12 35.65
CA ASP A 50 0.59 18.79 35.24
C ASP A 50 -0.32 17.67 35.75
N GLU A 51 -0.85 17.81 36.97
CA GLU A 51 -1.79 16.84 37.55
C GLU A 51 -3.12 16.84 36.77
N GLY A 52 -3.63 18.03 36.42
CA GLY A 52 -4.83 18.17 35.59
C GLY A 52 -4.65 17.61 34.18
N HIS A 53 -3.47 17.82 33.57
CA HIS A 53 -3.13 17.26 32.27
C HIS A 53 -3.01 15.73 32.33
N ARG A 54 -2.36 15.17 33.36
CA ARG A 54 -2.27 13.71 33.59
C ARG A 54 -3.64 13.07 33.77
N ALA A 55 -4.49 13.65 34.61
CA ALA A 55 -5.84 13.13 34.85
C ALA A 55 -6.68 13.05 33.55
N ARG A 56 -6.54 14.05 32.66
CA ARG A 56 -7.19 14.04 31.34
C ARG A 56 -6.63 12.95 30.43
N LEU A 57 -5.31 12.77 30.39
CA LEU A 57 -4.68 11.69 29.62
C LEU A 57 -5.14 10.31 30.12
N ASP A 58 -5.23 10.12 31.44
CA ASP A 58 -5.70 8.88 32.05
C ASP A 58 -7.18 8.60 31.73
N GLU A 59 -8.01 9.64 31.65
CA GLU A 59 -9.40 9.52 31.20
C GLU A 59 -9.49 9.11 29.72
N ILE A 60 -8.75 9.79 28.84
CA ILE A 60 -8.67 9.45 27.42
C ILE A 60 -8.17 8.01 27.23
N HIS A 61 -7.12 7.62 27.95
CA HIS A 61 -6.56 6.28 27.85
C HIS A 61 -7.56 5.21 28.32
N ARG A 62 -8.25 5.43 29.44
CA ARG A 62 -9.32 4.54 29.90
C ARG A 62 -10.43 4.38 28.85
N GLU A 63 -10.84 5.47 28.23
CA GLU A 63 -11.85 5.41 27.17
C GLU A 63 -11.35 4.69 25.92
N TYR A 64 -10.10 4.94 25.50
CA TYR A 64 -9.46 4.20 24.42
C TYR A 64 -9.50 2.69 24.68
N LEU A 65 -9.13 2.24 25.88
CA LEU A 65 -9.15 0.81 26.25
C LEU A 65 -10.56 0.21 26.16
N ILE A 66 -11.59 0.95 26.59
CA ILE A 66 -12.99 0.51 26.47
C ILE A 66 -13.40 0.38 24.99
N LEU A 67 -12.99 1.31 24.14
CA LEU A 67 -13.27 1.27 22.70
C LEU A 67 -12.52 0.13 22.01
N LEU A 68 -11.26 -0.10 22.39
CA LEU A 68 -10.45 -1.20 21.91
C LEU A 68 -11.09 -2.56 22.24
N GLU A 69 -11.50 -2.77 23.50
CA GLU A 69 -12.18 -4.01 23.92
C GLU A 69 -13.48 -4.23 23.12
N LYS A 70 -14.27 -3.17 22.90
CA LYS A 70 -15.48 -3.25 22.07
C LYS A 70 -15.16 -3.61 20.62
N GLN A 71 -14.11 -3.02 20.05
CA GLN A 71 -13.65 -3.31 18.69
C GLN A 71 -13.22 -4.77 18.56
N GLU A 72 -12.38 -5.26 19.48
CA GLU A 72 -11.92 -6.64 19.51
C GLU A 72 -13.08 -7.62 19.66
N LEU A 73 -14.05 -7.33 20.53
CA LEU A 73 -15.25 -8.13 20.69
C LEU A 73 -16.08 -8.20 19.40
N LEU A 74 -16.21 -7.08 18.68
CA LEU A 74 -16.93 -7.02 17.41
C LEU A 74 -16.25 -7.86 16.31
N ILE A 75 -14.92 -7.87 16.29
CA ILE A 75 -14.12 -8.68 15.37
C ILE A 75 -14.24 -10.16 15.75
N ARG A 76 -13.93 -10.52 17.00
CA ARG A 76 -13.95 -11.91 17.51
C ARG A 76 -15.32 -12.57 17.43
N SER A 77 -16.39 -11.82 17.67
CA SER A 77 -17.77 -12.34 17.56
C SER A 77 -18.25 -12.51 16.12
N GLY A 78 -17.47 -12.04 15.12
CA GLY A 78 -17.86 -11.98 13.71
C GLY A 78 -19.11 -11.13 13.46
N ARG A 79 -19.57 -10.34 14.45
CA ARG A 79 -20.78 -9.53 14.33
C ARG A 79 -20.56 -8.41 13.33
N PHE A 80 -19.38 -7.78 13.36
CA PHE A 80 -19.01 -6.74 12.41
C PHE A 80 -19.13 -7.24 10.96
N SER A 81 -18.41 -8.32 10.63
CA SER A 81 -18.39 -8.89 9.28
C SER A 81 -19.78 -9.31 8.79
N ARG A 82 -20.59 -9.96 9.63
CA ARG A 82 -21.97 -10.35 9.28
C ARG A 82 -22.87 -9.16 8.98
N VAL A 83 -22.76 -8.10 9.78
CA VAL A 83 -23.54 -6.86 9.58
C VAL A 83 -23.11 -6.18 8.27
N VAL A 84 -21.82 -6.07 8.02
CA VAL A 84 -21.27 -5.50 6.77
C VAL A 84 -21.72 -6.31 5.56
N GLY A 85 -21.57 -7.64 5.59
CA GLY A 85 -22.03 -8.53 4.52
C GLY A 85 -23.52 -8.39 4.23
N SER A 86 -24.35 -8.38 5.28
CA SER A 86 -25.80 -8.18 5.16
C SER A 86 -26.18 -6.79 4.65
N ALA A 87 -25.39 -5.77 4.96
CA ALA A 87 -25.59 -4.42 4.45
C ALA A 87 -25.27 -4.35 2.95
N ILE A 88 -24.12 -4.91 2.52
CA ILE A 88 -23.70 -4.94 1.12
C ILE A 88 -24.66 -5.74 0.25
N ALA A 89 -25.19 -6.87 0.74
CA ALA A 89 -26.21 -7.64 0.05
C ALA A 89 -27.49 -6.83 -0.25
N ARG A 90 -27.83 -5.88 0.63
CA ARG A 90 -28.97 -4.95 0.44
C ARG A 90 -28.62 -3.73 -0.44
N MET A 91 -27.35 -3.54 -0.77
CA MET A 91 -26.85 -2.42 -1.57
C MET A 91 -26.35 -2.94 -2.94
N PRO A 92 -27.22 -3.06 -3.95
CA PRO A 92 -26.87 -3.72 -5.22
C PRO A 92 -25.76 -3.01 -6.03
N ARG A 93 -25.45 -1.75 -5.70
CA ARG A 93 -24.36 -0.99 -6.33
C ARG A 93 -23.06 -1.00 -5.52
N ALA A 94 -23.09 -1.40 -4.25
CA ALA A 94 -21.89 -1.52 -3.42
C ALA A 94 -21.16 -2.81 -3.79
N ARG A 95 -20.11 -2.70 -4.60
CA ARG A 95 -19.35 -3.85 -5.13
C ARG A 95 -17.84 -3.71 -4.91
N LYS A 96 -17.40 -2.56 -4.44
CA LYS A 96 -16.01 -2.28 -4.02
C LYS A 96 -15.91 -2.44 -2.51
N LEU A 97 -14.88 -3.15 -2.05
CA LEU A 97 -14.39 -3.07 -0.69
C LEU A 97 -13.02 -2.38 -0.67
N GLU A 98 -12.82 -1.56 0.33
CA GLU A 98 -11.56 -0.86 0.57
C GLU A 98 -11.18 -1.09 2.04
N PHE A 99 -9.96 -1.58 2.24
CA PHE A 99 -9.38 -1.83 3.55
C PHE A 99 -8.12 -0.99 3.65
N ALA A 100 -8.09 -0.08 4.61
CA ALA A 100 -6.95 0.78 4.86
C ALA A 100 -6.70 0.92 6.35
N ASP A 101 -5.42 0.88 6.75
CA ASP A 101 -4.97 1.26 8.10
C ASP A 101 -3.98 2.45 8.08
N ALA A 102 -3.62 2.88 6.86
CA ALA A 102 -2.49 3.77 6.59
C ALA A 102 -2.94 5.12 6.04
N ASP A 103 -4.14 5.60 6.34
CA ASP A 103 -4.64 6.82 5.71
C ASP A 103 -4.22 8.09 6.48
N PHE A 104 -2.91 8.29 6.62
CA PHE A 104 -2.35 9.53 7.16
C PHE A 104 -2.58 10.73 6.23
N GLU A 105 -2.82 10.49 4.93
CA GLU A 105 -3.21 11.54 3.97
C GLU A 105 -4.63 12.03 4.26
N SER A 106 -5.59 11.14 4.54
CA SER A 106 -6.94 11.56 4.98
C SER A 106 -6.95 12.29 6.35
N LEU A 107 -5.99 11.98 7.23
CA LEU A 107 -5.85 12.69 8.51
C LEU A 107 -5.28 14.11 8.36
N LYS A 108 -4.51 14.39 7.29
CA LYS A 108 -4.14 15.78 6.95
C LYS A 108 -5.35 16.61 6.56
N GLU A 109 -6.38 15.97 6.00
CA GLU A 109 -7.64 16.60 5.57
C GLU A 109 -8.71 16.63 6.67
N GLN A 110 -8.63 15.74 7.66
CA GLN A 110 -9.48 15.84 8.85
C GLN A 110 -9.05 17.07 9.65
N LYS A 111 -9.92 18.09 9.65
CA LYS A 111 -9.82 19.23 10.57
C LYS A 111 -9.91 18.70 12.00
N LEU A 112 -8.77 18.33 12.59
CA LEU A 112 -8.68 17.92 13.99
C LEU A 112 -9.08 19.08 14.92
N MET A 113 -8.96 20.32 14.44
CA MET A 113 -9.37 21.55 15.10
C MET A 113 -10.44 22.28 14.29
N TYR A 114 -11.63 22.44 14.86
CA TYR A 114 -12.64 23.36 14.34
C TYR A 114 -12.51 24.73 15.01
N PRO A 115 -12.88 25.85 14.34
CA PRO A 115 -12.89 27.16 14.98
C PRO A 115 -13.78 27.15 16.24
N GLY A 116 -13.19 27.45 17.41
CA GLY A 116 -13.87 27.41 18.70
C GLY A 116 -13.70 26.11 19.50
N ASP A 117 -13.05 25.09 18.94
CA ASP A 117 -12.70 23.89 19.71
C ASP A 117 -11.54 24.14 20.67
N ASP A 118 -11.59 23.47 21.83
CA ASP A 118 -10.45 23.35 22.74
C ASP A 118 -9.41 22.37 22.17
N VAL A 119 -8.13 22.66 22.43
CA VAL A 119 -6.98 21.82 22.04
C VAL A 119 -7.17 20.40 22.56
N TRP A 120 -7.72 20.25 23.77
CA TRP A 120 -8.01 18.96 24.35
C TRP A 120 -9.11 18.19 23.64
N GLY A 121 -10.11 18.86 23.05
CA GLY A 121 -11.12 18.19 22.22
C GLY A 121 -10.50 17.59 20.96
N ALA A 122 -9.53 18.29 20.36
CA ALA A 122 -8.76 17.77 19.24
C ALA A 122 -7.86 16.60 19.63
N LEU A 123 -7.13 16.73 20.75
CA LEU A 123 -6.29 15.65 21.29
C LEU A 123 -7.11 14.42 21.65
N TYR A 124 -8.25 14.61 22.33
CA TYR A 124 -9.19 13.55 22.66
C TYR A 124 -9.61 12.77 21.42
N ARG A 125 -10.07 13.46 20.36
CA ARG A 125 -10.46 12.80 19.11
C ARG A 125 -9.30 12.06 18.45
N PHE A 126 -8.09 12.65 18.47
CA PHE A 126 -6.91 12.04 17.87
C PHE A 126 -6.45 10.80 18.65
N MET A 127 -6.38 10.87 19.98
CA MET A 127 -5.92 9.79 20.85
C MET A 127 -6.91 8.63 20.95
N LEU A 128 -8.19 8.85 20.65
CA LEU A 128 -9.20 7.78 20.56
C LEU A 128 -9.25 7.08 19.19
N GLN A 129 -8.47 7.52 18.21
CA GLN A 129 -8.38 6.82 16.94
C GLN A 129 -7.72 5.44 17.14
N PRO A 130 -8.12 4.42 16.38
CA PRO A 130 -7.48 3.11 16.45
C PRO A 130 -5.99 3.23 16.10
N MET A 131 -5.15 2.50 16.83
CA MET A 131 -3.73 2.39 16.53
C MET A 131 -3.53 1.83 15.12
N THR A 132 -2.76 2.51 14.28
CA THR A 132 -2.40 2.00 12.96
C THR A 132 -1.31 0.95 13.08
N GLY A 133 -1.15 0.10 12.07
CA GLY A 133 -0.08 -0.86 12.07
C GLY A 133 1.32 -0.21 12.11
N TYR A 134 1.53 0.90 11.39
CA TYR A 134 2.75 1.71 11.47
C TYR A 134 2.99 2.23 12.88
N GLY A 135 1.95 2.75 13.54
CA GLY A 135 2.02 3.23 14.91
C GLY A 135 2.43 2.12 15.87
N ALA A 136 1.78 0.96 15.77
CA ALA A 136 2.11 -0.22 16.57
C ALA A 136 3.57 -0.65 16.36
N LYS A 137 4.00 -0.81 15.11
CA LYS A 137 5.36 -1.22 14.76
C LYS A 137 6.42 -0.23 15.26
N LYS A 138 6.22 1.06 15.00
CA LYS A 138 7.14 2.13 15.40
C LYS A 138 7.36 2.18 16.92
N HIS A 139 6.36 1.81 17.69
CA HIS A 139 6.38 1.82 19.15
C HIS A 139 6.56 0.42 19.75
N GLU A 140 6.94 -0.58 18.95
CA GLU A 140 7.16 -1.97 19.37
C GLU A 140 5.97 -2.58 20.14
N LEU A 141 4.75 -2.19 19.75
CA LEU A 141 3.51 -2.72 20.28
C LEU A 141 3.04 -3.94 19.48
N GLU A 142 2.07 -4.66 20.03
CA GLU A 142 1.38 -5.75 19.32
C GLU A 142 0.77 -5.21 18.01
N LEU A 143 1.08 -5.88 16.90
CA LEU A 143 0.60 -5.49 15.58
C LEU A 143 -0.89 -5.84 15.43
N PRO A 144 -1.67 -5.01 14.71
CA PRO A 144 -3.08 -5.29 14.51
C PRO A 144 -3.30 -6.56 13.67
N SER A 145 -4.31 -7.34 14.05
CA SER A 145 -4.81 -8.45 13.23
C SER A 145 -5.66 -7.94 12.08
N TYR A 146 -5.32 -8.35 10.85
CA TYR A 146 -6.09 -8.04 9.64
C TYR A 146 -7.08 -9.14 9.25
N GLN A 147 -7.39 -10.08 10.16
CA GLN A 147 -8.39 -11.14 9.96
C GLN A 147 -9.77 -10.60 9.53
N CYS A 148 -10.07 -9.34 9.88
CA CYS A 148 -11.29 -8.66 9.46
C CYS A 148 -11.45 -8.59 7.94
N ILE A 149 -10.35 -8.52 7.17
CA ILE A 149 -10.37 -8.47 5.70
C ILE A 149 -10.99 -9.73 5.15
N ILE A 150 -10.52 -10.90 5.60
CA ILE A 150 -11.06 -12.20 5.20
C ILE A 150 -12.49 -12.38 5.70
N ASN A 151 -12.73 -12.07 6.98
CA ASN A 151 -14.05 -12.26 7.57
C ASN A 151 -15.13 -11.41 6.89
N VAL A 152 -14.83 -10.15 6.57
CA VAL A 152 -15.77 -9.26 5.85
C VAL A 152 -15.99 -9.78 4.43
N THR A 153 -14.92 -10.13 3.72
CA THR A 153 -14.99 -10.64 2.35
C THR A 153 -15.83 -11.91 2.27
N ASP A 154 -15.60 -12.86 3.19
CA ASP A 154 -16.38 -14.09 3.28
C ASP A 154 -17.85 -13.83 3.69
N ALA A 155 -18.09 -12.91 4.62
CA ALA A 155 -19.44 -12.55 5.02
C ALA A 155 -20.25 -11.92 3.89
N VAL A 156 -19.62 -11.10 3.04
CA VAL A 156 -20.24 -10.54 1.82
C VAL A 156 -20.66 -11.66 0.87
N ARG A 157 -19.75 -12.59 0.60
CA ARG A 157 -20.03 -13.79 -0.21
C ARG A 157 -21.18 -14.60 0.39
N SER A 158 -21.11 -14.91 1.69
CA SER A 158 -22.13 -15.68 2.41
C SER A 158 -23.50 -15.01 2.39
N ALA A 159 -23.55 -13.69 2.34
CA ALA A 159 -24.79 -12.92 2.18
C ALA A 159 -25.33 -12.88 0.73
N GLY A 160 -24.67 -13.58 -0.22
CA GLY A 160 -25.07 -13.66 -1.62
C GLY A 160 -24.64 -12.47 -2.47
N ALA A 161 -23.77 -11.61 -1.96
CA ALA A 161 -23.18 -10.52 -2.74
C ALA A 161 -21.84 -10.94 -3.34
N LEU A 162 -21.54 -10.41 -4.52
CA LEU A 162 -20.28 -10.64 -5.22
C LEU A 162 -19.57 -9.31 -5.41
N LEU A 163 -18.26 -9.29 -5.16
CA LEU A 163 -17.44 -8.10 -5.28
C LEU A 163 -16.88 -7.97 -6.70
N ASN A 164 -16.74 -6.73 -7.16
CA ASN A 164 -16.06 -6.42 -8.42
C ASN A 164 -14.66 -5.83 -8.21
N SER A 165 -14.40 -5.26 -7.03
CA SER A 165 -13.18 -4.53 -6.73
C SER A 165 -12.83 -4.71 -5.25
N ILE A 166 -11.56 -5.04 -4.98
CA ILE A 166 -11.00 -5.11 -3.62
C ILE A 166 -9.71 -4.30 -3.64
N ASP A 167 -9.61 -3.38 -2.69
CA ASP A 167 -8.46 -2.49 -2.50
C ASP A 167 -7.99 -2.62 -1.06
N ILE A 168 -6.73 -3.02 -0.88
CA ILE A 168 -6.11 -3.25 0.42
C ILE A 168 -4.84 -2.40 0.48
N ASN A 169 -4.78 -1.48 1.45
CA ASN A 169 -3.67 -0.57 1.66
C ASN A 169 -3.24 -0.60 3.12
N LEU A 170 -2.17 -1.34 3.38
CA LEU A 170 -1.70 -1.61 4.73
C LEU A 170 -0.36 -0.92 5.03
N SER A 171 -0.20 -0.41 6.23
CA SER A 171 1.02 0.23 6.70
C SER A 171 2.05 -0.78 7.22
N THR A 172 1.55 -1.94 7.65
CA THR A 172 2.31 -3.14 7.99
C THR A 172 1.36 -4.31 7.85
N VAL A 173 1.91 -5.52 7.79
CA VAL A 173 1.11 -6.70 7.53
C VAL A 173 0.75 -7.44 8.81
N GLY A 174 1.31 -7.03 9.95
CA GLY A 174 1.07 -7.70 11.22
C GLY A 174 1.51 -9.16 11.14
N TYR A 175 0.52 -10.06 11.12
CA TYR A 175 0.71 -11.51 10.95
C TYR A 175 0.00 -11.97 9.67
N PHE A 176 0.75 -12.36 8.62
CA PHE A 176 0.14 -12.77 7.34
C PHE A 176 -0.74 -14.00 7.45
N GLY A 177 -0.50 -14.88 8.43
CA GLY A 177 -1.36 -16.02 8.70
C GLY A 177 -2.83 -15.65 8.93
N ASP A 178 -3.11 -14.44 9.44
CA ASP A 178 -4.49 -13.94 9.63
C ASP A 178 -5.18 -13.56 8.31
N LEU A 179 -4.39 -13.31 7.25
CA LEU A 179 -4.89 -13.05 5.90
C LEU A 179 -5.13 -14.35 5.13
N VAL A 180 -4.57 -15.47 5.58
CA VAL A 180 -4.75 -16.75 4.91
C VAL A 180 -6.16 -17.28 5.20
N PRO A 181 -7.01 -17.51 4.17
CA PRO A 181 -8.29 -18.16 4.39
C PRO A 181 -8.07 -19.57 4.96
N ALA A 182 -8.78 -19.89 6.04
CA ALA A 182 -8.69 -21.20 6.65
C ALA A 182 -8.99 -22.32 5.63
N PRO A 183 -8.34 -23.49 5.73
CA PRO A 183 -8.42 -24.53 4.71
C PRO A 183 -9.84 -24.98 4.35
N ASP A 184 -10.75 -24.92 5.32
CA ASP A 184 -12.17 -25.30 5.22
C ASP A 184 -13.03 -24.28 4.46
N ILE A 185 -12.60 -23.02 4.35
CA ILE A 185 -13.32 -21.95 3.63
C ILE A 185 -12.60 -21.49 2.36
N ARG A 186 -11.37 -21.96 2.10
CA ARG A 186 -10.51 -21.49 1.01
C ARG A 186 -11.17 -21.63 -0.36
N ARG A 187 -11.86 -22.74 -0.59
CA ARG A 187 -12.52 -23.02 -1.88
C ARG A 187 -13.72 -22.09 -2.09
N GLU A 188 -14.53 -21.89 -1.06
CA GLU A 188 -15.68 -21.00 -1.04
C GLU A 188 -15.23 -19.55 -1.19
N PHE A 189 -14.14 -19.17 -0.53
CA PHE A 189 -13.54 -17.84 -0.64
C PHE A 189 -13.13 -17.55 -2.09
N SER A 190 -12.38 -18.43 -2.75
CA SER A 190 -12.04 -18.28 -4.18
C SER A 190 -13.27 -18.30 -5.10
N PHE A 191 -14.34 -19.00 -4.73
CA PHE A 191 -15.61 -18.91 -5.46
C PHE A 191 -16.26 -17.51 -5.33
N GLY A 192 -16.13 -16.87 -4.18
CA GLY A 192 -16.56 -15.48 -3.97
C GLY A 192 -15.84 -14.46 -4.87
N MET A 193 -14.63 -14.80 -5.31
CA MET A 193 -13.78 -13.93 -6.15
C MET A 193 -14.07 -14.03 -7.64
N GLN A 194 -14.95 -14.93 -8.10
CA GLN A 194 -15.12 -15.22 -9.53
C GLN A 194 -15.57 -14.01 -10.39
N GLN A 195 -16.13 -12.97 -9.77
CA GLN A 195 -16.52 -11.72 -10.45
C GLN A 195 -15.56 -10.55 -10.21
N LEU A 196 -14.48 -10.77 -9.45
CA LEU A 196 -13.48 -9.76 -9.17
C LEU A 196 -12.82 -9.30 -10.46
N LYS A 197 -12.92 -7.99 -10.74
CA LYS A 197 -12.35 -7.31 -11.90
C LYS A 197 -11.12 -6.50 -11.53
N GLU A 198 -11.07 -5.98 -10.32
CA GLU A 198 -10.02 -5.10 -9.85
C GLU A 198 -9.50 -5.61 -8.52
N PHE A 199 -8.18 -5.75 -8.42
CA PHE A 199 -7.53 -6.10 -7.18
C PHE A 199 -6.32 -5.18 -6.98
N ALA A 200 -6.27 -4.54 -5.82
CA ALA A 200 -5.15 -3.73 -5.38
C ALA A 200 -4.69 -4.20 -4.00
N PHE A 201 -3.39 -4.44 -3.87
CA PHE A 201 -2.73 -4.71 -2.60
C PHE A 201 -1.47 -3.84 -2.51
N THR A 202 -1.46 -2.95 -1.53
CA THR A 202 -0.31 -2.12 -1.17
C THR A 202 0.05 -2.41 0.28
N CYS A 203 1.32 -2.67 0.56
CA CYS A 203 1.78 -2.77 1.94
C CYS A 203 3.11 -2.06 2.16
N ASP A 204 3.22 -1.24 3.21
CA ASP A 204 4.43 -0.47 3.52
C ASP A 204 5.46 -1.24 4.39
N ASP A 205 5.55 -2.56 4.23
CA ASP A 205 6.43 -3.42 5.05
C ASP A 205 7.15 -4.53 4.25
N SER A 206 8.31 -4.96 4.75
CA SER A 206 9.07 -6.11 4.24
C SER A 206 8.61 -7.39 4.93
N PRO A 207 7.95 -8.33 4.23
CA PRO A 207 7.64 -9.65 4.80
C PRO A 207 8.95 -10.38 5.16
N ASN A 208 8.92 -11.29 6.13
CA ASN A 208 9.95 -12.34 6.24
C ASN A 208 9.63 -13.51 5.27
N GLU A 209 10.40 -14.61 5.30
CA GLU A 209 10.16 -15.76 4.40
C GLU A 209 8.81 -16.44 4.63
N GLN A 210 8.41 -16.66 5.90
CA GLN A 210 7.12 -17.28 6.24
C GLN A 210 5.95 -16.38 5.84
N ASP A 211 6.09 -15.09 6.08
CA ASP A 211 5.16 -14.05 5.65
C ASP A 211 4.96 -14.03 4.14
N ALA A 212 6.01 -14.30 3.36
CA ALA A 212 5.93 -14.35 1.90
C ALA A 212 5.10 -15.54 1.40
N ASP A 213 5.18 -16.69 2.05
CA ASP A 213 4.37 -17.88 1.75
C ASP A 213 2.89 -17.64 2.07
N ASP A 214 2.59 -17.09 3.25
CA ASP A 214 1.22 -16.78 3.65
C ASP A 214 0.60 -15.71 2.73
N LEU A 215 1.38 -14.69 2.35
CA LEU A 215 0.97 -13.69 1.37
C LEU A 215 0.72 -14.29 -0.01
N HIS A 216 1.59 -15.18 -0.46
CA HIS A 216 1.40 -15.90 -1.72
C HIS A 216 0.07 -16.65 -1.71
N GLU A 217 -0.23 -17.33 -0.61
CA GLU A 217 -1.45 -18.12 -0.47
C GLU A 217 -2.69 -17.23 -0.50
N PHE A 218 -2.67 -16.12 0.25
CA PHE A 218 -3.72 -15.12 0.26
C PHE A 218 -3.96 -14.50 -1.13
N LEU A 219 -2.89 -14.04 -1.80
CA LEU A 219 -2.97 -13.44 -3.14
C LEU A 219 -3.46 -14.46 -4.17
N SER A 220 -3.03 -15.71 -4.07
CA SER A 220 -3.48 -16.80 -4.94
C SER A 220 -4.99 -17.05 -4.79
N ALA A 221 -5.51 -17.01 -3.56
CA ALA A 221 -6.94 -17.17 -3.30
C ALA A 221 -7.78 -15.99 -3.82
N CYS A 222 -7.31 -14.75 -3.62
CA CYS A 222 -7.96 -13.53 -4.10
C CYS A 222 -7.95 -13.40 -5.63
N LEU A 223 -6.82 -13.73 -6.24
CA LEU A 223 -6.60 -13.60 -7.66
C LEU A 223 -7.10 -14.82 -8.45
N ASP A 224 -7.75 -15.79 -7.80
CA ASP A 224 -8.42 -16.90 -8.47
C ASP A 224 -9.73 -16.46 -9.15
N THR A 225 -9.58 -15.67 -10.21
CA THR A 225 -10.69 -15.12 -10.98
C THR A 225 -10.38 -15.03 -12.47
N PRO A 226 -11.30 -15.47 -13.35
CA PRO A 226 -11.19 -15.27 -14.79
C PRO A 226 -11.60 -13.85 -15.23
N CYS A 227 -12.13 -13.04 -14.30
CA CYS A 227 -12.69 -11.72 -14.60
C CYS A 227 -11.73 -10.55 -14.38
N LEU A 228 -10.52 -10.81 -13.86
CA LEU A 228 -9.54 -9.78 -13.51
C LEU A 228 -9.17 -8.92 -14.72
N GLN A 229 -9.32 -7.61 -14.59
CA GLN A 229 -9.05 -6.57 -15.58
C GLN A 229 -7.94 -5.61 -15.14
N GLN A 230 -7.84 -5.35 -13.84
CA GLN A 230 -6.83 -4.49 -13.24
C GLN A 230 -6.16 -5.19 -12.06
N LEU A 231 -4.83 -5.13 -12.02
CA LEU A 231 -4.02 -5.64 -10.93
C LEU A 231 -3.04 -4.55 -10.49
N ARG A 232 -3.03 -4.24 -9.20
CA ARG A 232 -2.03 -3.39 -8.56
C ARG A 232 -1.44 -4.14 -7.38
N LEU A 233 -0.14 -4.39 -7.43
CA LEU A 233 0.60 -4.99 -6.32
C LEU A 233 1.79 -4.10 -6.01
N ASP A 234 1.95 -3.71 -4.75
CA ASP A 234 2.98 -2.78 -4.33
C ASP A 234 3.47 -3.05 -2.90
N MET A 235 4.74 -3.40 -2.74
CA MET A 235 5.31 -3.75 -1.41
C MET A 235 6.41 -2.77 -1.03
N ARG A 236 6.14 -1.77 -0.20
CA ARG A 236 7.18 -0.81 0.17
C ARG A 236 8.26 -1.41 1.04
N ARG A 237 9.47 -0.94 0.77
CA ARG A 237 10.75 -1.40 1.30
C ARG A 237 10.82 -1.32 2.84
N GLY A 238 11.10 -2.47 3.47
CA GLY A 238 11.93 -2.51 4.67
C GLY A 238 13.42 -2.62 4.30
N GLU A 239 14.32 -2.26 5.21
CA GLU A 239 15.76 -2.10 4.95
C GLU A 239 16.48 -3.37 4.47
N ALA A 240 15.88 -4.56 4.64
CA ALA A 240 16.45 -5.83 4.23
C ALA A 240 16.05 -6.22 2.79
N GLU A 241 17.04 -6.63 1.98
CA GLU A 241 16.85 -7.13 0.61
C GLU A 241 16.08 -8.46 0.50
N ALA A 242 15.71 -9.08 1.62
CA ALA A 242 15.59 -10.54 1.72
C ALA A 242 14.26 -11.15 1.30
N ALA A 243 13.17 -10.39 1.11
CA ALA A 243 11.87 -11.01 0.81
C ALA A 243 10.99 -10.11 -0.05
N ARG A 244 11.22 -10.18 -1.35
CA ARG A 244 10.28 -9.67 -2.35
C ARG A 244 9.32 -10.79 -2.72
N ILE A 245 8.06 -10.43 -2.99
CA ILE A 245 7.06 -11.37 -3.50
C ILE A 245 7.53 -11.92 -4.84
N ASP A 246 7.64 -13.24 -4.94
CA ASP A 246 7.83 -13.92 -6.23
C ASP A 246 6.49 -13.95 -6.99
N MET A 247 6.33 -12.97 -7.85
CA MET A 247 5.16 -12.83 -8.73
C MET A 247 4.96 -14.03 -9.66
N GLY A 248 6.02 -14.78 -9.96
CA GLY A 248 5.96 -15.98 -10.78
C GLY A 248 5.11 -17.08 -10.16
N GLN A 249 5.08 -17.18 -8.83
CA GLN A 249 4.25 -18.16 -8.13
C GLN A 249 2.78 -17.76 -8.10
N ILE A 250 2.47 -16.46 -8.05
CA ILE A 250 1.10 -15.93 -7.97
C ILE A 250 0.42 -15.97 -9.34
N MET A 251 1.15 -15.61 -10.39
CA MET A 251 0.59 -15.39 -11.73
C MET A 251 0.81 -16.58 -12.68
N GLY A 252 1.65 -17.54 -12.29
CA GLY A 252 2.24 -18.56 -13.15
C GLY A 252 1.35 -19.73 -13.60
N SER A 253 0.08 -19.82 -13.22
CA SER A 253 -0.77 -21.01 -13.54
C SER A 253 -2.00 -20.76 -14.45
N LYS A 254 -2.56 -19.54 -14.54
CA LYS A 254 -3.85 -19.31 -15.23
C LYS A 254 -3.77 -18.30 -16.38
N SER A 255 -4.65 -18.46 -17.37
CA SER A 255 -4.85 -17.47 -18.45
C SER A 255 -5.46 -16.18 -17.88
N ARG A 256 -4.94 -15.02 -18.28
CA ARG A 256 -5.36 -13.70 -17.78
C ARG A 256 -5.90 -12.84 -18.92
N HIS A 257 -6.71 -13.42 -19.81
CA HIS A 257 -7.20 -12.81 -21.05
C HIS A 257 -8.00 -11.50 -20.92
N LYS A 258 -8.42 -11.10 -19.72
CA LYS A 258 -9.11 -9.81 -19.47
C LYS A 258 -8.22 -8.77 -18.78
N LEU A 259 -7.03 -9.15 -18.30
CA LEU A 259 -6.14 -8.29 -17.52
C LEU A 259 -5.44 -7.31 -18.46
N THR A 260 -5.88 -6.05 -18.46
CA THR A 260 -5.39 -5.01 -19.38
C THR A 260 -4.58 -3.92 -18.71
N TYR A 261 -4.69 -3.80 -17.38
CA TYR A 261 -3.95 -2.83 -16.58
C TYR A 261 -3.18 -3.54 -15.47
N ILE A 262 -1.87 -3.33 -15.42
CA ILE A 262 -0.98 -3.94 -14.44
C ILE A 262 -0.10 -2.86 -13.84
N PHE A 263 -0.04 -2.81 -12.51
CA PHE A 263 0.97 -2.11 -11.75
C PHE A 263 1.69 -3.12 -10.85
N LEU A 264 3.00 -3.19 -10.99
CA LEU A 264 3.90 -3.98 -10.14
C LEU A 264 4.93 -3.03 -9.54
N GLY A 265 4.81 -2.81 -8.24
CA GLY A 265 5.73 -2.00 -7.43
C GLY A 265 6.52 -2.89 -6.50
N ARG A 266 7.86 -2.81 -6.53
CA ARG A 266 8.73 -3.40 -5.49
C ARG A 266 8.57 -4.91 -5.33
N VAL A 267 8.48 -5.60 -6.46
CA VAL A 267 8.33 -7.07 -6.54
C VAL A 267 9.56 -7.72 -7.16
N ALA A 268 9.67 -9.04 -7.03
CA ALA A 268 10.71 -9.81 -7.70
C ALA A 268 10.11 -10.91 -8.59
N MET A 269 10.83 -11.28 -9.65
CA MET A 269 10.48 -12.41 -10.50
C MET A 269 11.66 -12.88 -11.33
N ASP A 270 11.66 -14.17 -11.67
CA ASP A 270 12.50 -14.69 -12.75
C ASP A 270 12.03 -14.20 -14.12
N LEU A 271 12.97 -13.96 -15.04
CA LEU A 271 12.65 -13.63 -16.43
C LEU A 271 11.75 -14.69 -17.08
N SER A 272 12.00 -15.97 -16.83
CA SER A 272 11.19 -17.06 -17.39
C SER A 272 9.71 -16.95 -16.98
N LYS A 273 9.45 -16.49 -15.76
CA LYS A 273 8.10 -16.28 -15.22
C LYS A 273 7.47 -15.01 -15.81
N LEU A 274 8.25 -13.95 -15.98
CA LEU A 274 7.80 -12.72 -16.67
C LEU A 274 7.34 -13.04 -18.08
N VAL A 275 8.15 -13.75 -18.87
CA VAL A 275 7.84 -14.13 -20.26
C VAL A 275 6.56 -14.95 -20.31
N LEU A 276 6.47 -16.01 -19.49
CA LEU A 276 5.26 -16.85 -19.40
C LEU A 276 4.02 -16.05 -18.99
N PHE A 277 4.17 -15.08 -18.08
CA PHE A 277 3.09 -14.20 -17.67
C PHE A 277 2.61 -13.32 -18.84
N LEU A 278 3.54 -12.66 -19.54
CA LEU A 278 3.23 -11.80 -20.70
C LEU A 278 2.52 -12.58 -21.82
N GLU A 279 2.90 -13.83 -22.07
CA GLU A 279 2.26 -14.70 -23.07
C GLU A 279 0.80 -15.00 -22.75
N ARG A 280 0.42 -14.98 -21.47
CA ARG A 280 -0.94 -15.30 -20.99
C ARG A 280 -1.88 -14.11 -20.87
N LEU A 281 -1.34 -12.90 -21.00
CA LEU A 281 -2.12 -11.67 -21.06
C LEU A 281 -2.82 -11.50 -22.41
N PRO A 282 -3.90 -10.70 -22.53
CA PRO A 282 -4.52 -10.39 -23.82
C PRO A 282 -3.53 -9.76 -24.80
N GLN A 283 -3.78 -9.88 -26.10
CA GLN A 283 -2.97 -9.21 -27.13
C GLN A 283 -3.04 -7.69 -27.00
N SER A 284 -4.24 -7.14 -26.75
CA SER A 284 -4.42 -5.70 -26.54
C SER A 284 -4.26 -5.35 -25.07
N MET A 285 -3.07 -4.92 -24.68
CA MET A 285 -2.77 -4.42 -23.34
C MET A 285 -2.93 -2.90 -23.27
N GLY A 286 -3.61 -2.42 -22.21
CA GLY A 286 -3.78 -1.00 -21.95
C GLY A 286 -2.53 -0.39 -21.34
N CYS A 287 -2.07 -0.92 -20.20
CA CYS A 287 -0.91 -0.41 -19.48
C CYS A 287 -0.16 -1.51 -18.74
N ILE A 288 1.17 -1.45 -18.77
CA ILE A 288 2.06 -2.20 -17.88
C ILE A 288 2.97 -1.20 -17.18
N HIS A 289 2.81 -1.04 -15.88
CA HIS A 289 3.67 -0.21 -15.04
C HIS A 289 4.49 -1.12 -14.13
N GLN A 290 5.81 -1.00 -14.23
CA GLN A 290 6.79 -1.65 -13.36
C GLN A 290 7.61 -0.57 -12.65
N HIS A 291 7.58 -0.59 -11.32
CA HIS A 291 8.32 0.31 -10.46
C HIS A 291 9.14 -0.52 -9.48
N ASP A 292 10.46 -0.35 -9.41
CA ASP A 292 11.35 -1.11 -8.53
C ASP A 292 11.14 -2.64 -8.65
N VAL A 293 11.07 -3.13 -9.89
CA VAL A 293 10.99 -4.59 -10.14
C VAL A 293 12.41 -5.15 -10.19
N ARG A 294 12.67 -6.27 -9.51
CA ARG A 294 13.95 -7.00 -9.60
C ARG A 294 13.83 -8.29 -10.38
N LEU A 295 14.73 -8.48 -11.33
CA LEU A 295 14.95 -9.78 -11.94
C LEU A 295 15.83 -10.64 -11.04
N LEU A 296 15.32 -11.80 -10.67
CA LEU A 296 16.06 -12.80 -9.88
C LEU A 296 16.98 -13.66 -10.76
N SER A 297 16.61 -13.79 -12.04
CA SER A 297 17.37 -14.51 -13.06
C SER A 297 17.06 -13.98 -14.46
N GLY A 298 17.98 -14.21 -15.40
CA GLY A 298 17.91 -13.70 -16.77
C GLY A 298 18.48 -12.29 -16.90
N THR A 299 18.13 -11.62 -17.99
CA THR A 299 18.67 -10.29 -18.33
C THR A 299 17.57 -9.26 -18.54
N TRP A 300 17.85 -7.99 -18.21
CA TRP A 300 16.94 -6.89 -18.51
C TRP A 300 16.84 -6.66 -20.02
N LYS A 301 17.91 -6.92 -20.78
CA LYS A 301 17.84 -6.96 -22.25
C LYS A 301 16.70 -7.84 -22.74
N GLU A 302 16.66 -9.11 -22.32
CA GLU A 302 15.62 -10.06 -22.73
C GLU A 302 14.24 -9.68 -22.18
N ALA A 303 14.17 -9.10 -20.97
CA ALA A 303 12.91 -8.60 -20.41
C ALA A 303 12.30 -7.48 -21.26
N LEU A 304 13.12 -6.53 -21.71
CA LEU A 304 12.69 -5.46 -22.61
C LEU A 304 12.21 -6.01 -23.96
N ASP A 305 12.89 -7.02 -24.50
CA ASP A 305 12.48 -7.68 -25.74
C ASP A 305 11.12 -8.40 -25.59
N ALA A 306 10.90 -9.06 -24.46
CA ALA A 306 9.63 -9.70 -24.14
C ALA A 306 8.48 -8.69 -24.02
N LEU A 307 8.71 -7.56 -23.33
CA LEU A 307 7.75 -6.46 -23.22
C LEU A 307 7.47 -5.82 -24.59
N ARG A 308 8.51 -5.62 -25.41
CA ARG A 308 8.39 -5.11 -26.78
C ARG A 308 7.56 -6.04 -27.66
N LYS A 309 7.79 -7.36 -27.57
CA LYS A 309 6.98 -8.37 -28.26
C LYS A 309 5.51 -8.30 -27.82
N LYS A 310 5.26 -7.96 -26.54
CA LYS A 310 3.89 -7.82 -26.02
C LYS A 310 3.14 -6.62 -26.58
N ARG A 311 3.84 -5.54 -26.94
CA ARG A 311 3.28 -4.30 -27.52
C ARG A 311 2.15 -3.68 -26.68
N PRO A 312 2.36 -3.37 -25.39
CA PRO A 312 1.37 -2.61 -24.62
C PRO A 312 1.19 -1.20 -25.18
N ARG A 313 0.00 -0.62 -25.03
CA ARG A 313 -0.24 0.79 -25.45
C ARG A 313 0.57 1.78 -24.62
N VAL A 314 0.69 1.51 -23.32
CA VAL A 314 1.48 2.30 -22.38
C VAL A 314 2.37 1.35 -21.60
N VAL A 315 3.64 1.71 -21.48
CA VAL A 315 4.59 1.06 -20.57
C VAL A 315 5.26 2.13 -19.74
N LEU A 316 5.37 1.89 -18.45
CA LEU A 316 6.08 2.76 -17.52
C LEU A 316 7.07 1.90 -16.75
N LEU A 317 8.35 2.22 -16.87
CA LEU A 317 9.45 1.52 -16.20
C LEU A 317 10.19 2.53 -15.34
N SER A 318 10.27 2.27 -14.04
CA SER A 318 11.07 3.07 -13.12
C SER A 318 11.83 2.16 -12.17
N GLU A 319 13.09 2.50 -11.94
CA GLU A 319 13.96 1.82 -10.96
C GLU A 319 14.13 0.29 -11.17
N PRO A 320 14.30 -0.25 -12.39
CA PRO A 320 14.57 -1.70 -12.55
C PRO A 320 15.86 -2.12 -11.81
N GLN A 321 15.85 -3.33 -11.25
CA GLN A 321 16.94 -3.88 -10.43
C GLN A 321 17.31 -5.32 -10.81
N GLY A 322 18.47 -5.79 -10.37
CA GLY A 322 18.99 -7.12 -10.67
C GLY A 322 19.65 -7.20 -12.06
N ALA A 323 20.37 -8.30 -12.29
CA ALA A 323 21.10 -8.55 -13.54
C ALA A 323 21.98 -7.36 -13.95
N GLU A 324 21.95 -6.95 -15.22
CA GLU A 324 22.81 -5.87 -15.73
C GLU A 324 22.58 -4.53 -15.04
N CYS A 325 21.40 -4.29 -14.46
CA CYS A 325 21.07 -3.03 -13.79
C CYS A 325 21.89 -2.79 -12.52
N ASP A 326 22.24 -3.84 -11.76
CA ASP A 326 22.98 -3.72 -10.50
C ASP A 326 24.46 -3.34 -10.74
N ASP A 327 25.02 -3.73 -11.89
CA ASP A 327 26.41 -3.47 -12.28
C ASP A 327 26.54 -2.28 -13.27
N MET A 328 25.43 -1.70 -13.70
CA MET A 328 25.40 -0.61 -14.68
C MET A 328 25.95 0.69 -14.10
N SER A 329 26.67 1.46 -14.91
CA SER A 329 27.10 2.80 -14.49
C SER A 329 25.87 3.70 -14.25
N PRO A 330 25.87 4.59 -13.23
CA PRO A 330 24.72 5.47 -12.97
C PRO A 330 24.32 6.33 -14.17
N LYS A 331 25.28 6.68 -15.04
CA LYS A 331 25.02 7.45 -16.27
C LYS A 331 24.27 6.64 -17.31
N ASP A 332 24.67 5.39 -17.54
CA ASP A 332 24.00 4.51 -18.50
C ASP A 332 22.61 4.12 -17.98
N TYR A 333 22.50 3.88 -16.67
CA TYR A 333 21.23 3.58 -16.02
C TYR A 333 20.22 4.72 -16.18
N GLU A 334 20.61 5.94 -15.82
CA GLU A 334 19.76 7.12 -15.96
C GLU A 334 19.41 7.41 -17.42
N ARG A 335 20.31 7.15 -18.37
CA ARG A 335 19.99 7.29 -19.80
C ARG A 335 18.91 6.29 -20.24
N ILE A 336 19.04 5.02 -19.84
CA ILE A 336 18.17 3.94 -20.33
C ILE A 336 16.80 3.99 -19.64
N PHE A 337 16.79 4.14 -18.32
CA PHE A 337 15.61 3.99 -17.46
C PHE A 337 15.17 5.29 -16.77
N GLY A 338 16.03 6.30 -16.72
CA GLY A 338 15.70 7.59 -16.13
C GLY A 338 14.70 8.38 -16.96
N GLN A 339 13.88 9.16 -16.27
CA GLN A 339 12.98 10.13 -16.88
C GLN A 339 13.59 11.51 -16.72
N ASP A 340 14.30 11.97 -17.74
CA ASP A 340 14.72 13.37 -17.78
C ASP A 340 13.47 14.26 -17.73
N ARG A 341 13.50 15.37 -16.97
CA ARG A 341 12.35 16.27 -16.79
C ARG A 341 11.81 16.83 -18.11
N SER A 342 12.59 16.72 -19.19
CA SER A 342 12.23 17.11 -20.56
C SER A 342 11.58 16.00 -21.40
N ARG A 343 11.74 14.72 -21.02
CA ARG A 343 11.25 13.54 -21.75
C ARG A 343 10.14 12.87 -20.95
N TYR A 344 8.97 12.71 -21.56
CA TYR A 344 7.85 11.98 -20.96
C TYR A 344 8.05 10.45 -20.96
N SER A 345 9.14 9.94 -21.53
CA SER A 345 9.45 8.50 -21.59
C SER A 345 10.95 8.23 -21.63
N SER A 346 11.39 7.14 -21.00
CA SER A 346 12.77 6.66 -21.02
C SER A 346 13.13 5.95 -22.34
N GLU A 347 14.42 5.72 -22.61
CA GLU A 347 14.84 5.00 -23.83
C GLU A 347 14.32 3.56 -23.86
N ALA A 348 14.23 2.90 -22.69
CA ALA A 348 13.62 1.58 -22.56
C ALA A 348 12.12 1.58 -22.90
N GLU A 349 11.36 2.58 -22.42
CA GLU A 349 9.92 2.70 -22.71
C GLU A 349 9.67 3.02 -24.20
N LEU A 350 10.51 3.88 -24.78
CA LEU A 350 10.48 4.17 -26.22
C LEU A 350 10.81 2.92 -27.03
N TYR A 351 11.82 2.14 -26.64
CA TYR A 351 12.18 0.88 -27.30
C TYR A 351 11.00 -0.11 -27.35
N ILE A 352 10.28 -0.27 -26.24
CA ILE A 352 9.13 -1.18 -26.11
C ILE A 352 7.95 -0.72 -26.97
N THR A 353 7.63 0.57 -26.94
CA THR A 353 6.43 1.12 -27.59
C THR A 353 6.64 1.46 -29.06
N ASN A 354 7.88 1.58 -29.52
CA ASN A 354 8.16 1.96 -30.89
C ASN A 354 7.89 0.80 -31.88
N PRO A 355 7.03 1.01 -32.89
CA PRO A 355 6.71 -0.01 -33.88
C PRO A 355 7.86 -0.33 -34.85
N MET A 356 8.92 0.49 -34.92
CA MET A 356 10.03 0.33 -35.86
C MET A 356 11.03 -0.73 -35.39
N PRO A 357 11.17 -1.88 -36.09
CA PRO A 357 12.02 -2.99 -35.65
C PRO A 357 13.52 -2.65 -35.56
N SER A 358 13.96 -1.60 -36.25
CA SER A 358 15.38 -1.23 -36.43
C SER A 358 16.02 -0.55 -35.22
N ILE A 359 15.25 -0.20 -34.19
CA ILE A 359 15.81 0.39 -32.97
C ILE A 359 16.49 -0.72 -32.17
N PRO A 360 17.79 -0.57 -31.86
CA PRO A 360 18.52 -1.56 -31.05
C PRO A 360 18.00 -1.53 -29.61
N ASN A 361 18.12 -2.66 -28.93
CA ASN A 361 17.84 -2.72 -27.50
C ASN A 361 18.81 -1.78 -26.76
N PRO A 362 18.32 -0.84 -25.93
CA PRO A 362 19.18 0.17 -25.31
C PRO A 362 20.20 -0.44 -24.34
N VAL A 363 19.91 -1.58 -23.71
CA VAL A 363 20.87 -2.32 -22.87
C VAL A 363 21.97 -2.92 -23.75
N GLN A 364 21.60 -3.62 -24.84
CA GLN A 364 22.55 -4.19 -25.80
C GLN A 364 23.45 -3.11 -26.42
N ALA A 365 22.91 -1.94 -26.73
CA ALA A 365 23.67 -0.88 -27.37
C ALA A 365 24.75 -0.28 -26.45
N VAL A 366 24.59 -0.39 -25.13
CA VAL A 366 25.66 -0.08 -24.16
C VAL A 366 26.70 -1.17 -24.13
N GLU A 367 26.28 -2.44 -24.08
CA GLU A 367 27.19 -3.59 -24.13
C GLU A 367 28.08 -3.56 -25.39
N ASP A 368 27.51 -3.15 -26.53
CA ASP A 368 28.20 -3.09 -27.83
C ASP A 368 29.07 -1.83 -28.01
N GLY A 369 29.11 -0.91 -27.03
CA GLY A 369 29.85 0.34 -27.13
C GLY A 369 29.33 1.29 -28.21
N LEU A 370 28.08 1.12 -28.67
CA LEU A 370 27.48 1.93 -29.74
C LEU A 370 27.25 3.39 -29.31
N TYR A 371 27.34 3.67 -28.01
CA TYR A 371 27.25 5.01 -27.43
C TYR A 371 28.54 5.50 -26.76
N THR A 372 29.64 4.74 -26.83
CA THR A 372 30.96 5.24 -26.41
C THR A 372 31.59 6.04 -27.54
N THR A 373 31.15 7.30 -27.69
CA THR A 373 31.86 8.32 -28.47
C THR A 373 32.00 9.60 -27.66
N ASN A 374 33.21 9.78 -27.13
CA ASN A 374 33.88 10.97 -26.57
C ASN A 374 33.24 11.75 -25.40
#